data_AF-A0A2D6M6B8-F1
#
_entry.id   AF-A0A2D6M6B8-F1
#
_cell.length_a   1.000
_cell.length_b   1.000
_cell.length_c   1.000
_cell.angle_alpha   90.00
_cell.angle_beta   90.00
_cell.angle_gamma   90.00
#
_symmetry.space_group_name_H-M   'P 1'
#
loop_
_entity.id
_entity.type
_entity.pdbx_description
1 polymer ?
#
loop_
_entity_poly.entity_id
_entity_poly.type
_entity_poly.pdbx_seq_one_letter_code
_entity_poly.pdbx_strand_id
1 'polypeptide(L)'
;MEQDVVKRESEIPICGVCVQAIKHPICERCHVKEVAAWLRDREIPKEQQAMLFYLVDKKLVENDVSVGYCISCWNELPHMCSYCFFYGVARIMKKLGFSDEDMESFLETFNYRHYEDDYVL
;
A
#
# COMPACT_ATOMS: atom_id res chain seq x y z
N MET A 1 -1.95 29.21 -34.16
CA MET A 1 -2.39 27.89 -33.70
C MET A 1 -1.85 27.72 -32.29
N GLU A 2 -2.63 28.21 -31.34
CA GLU A 2 -2.38 28.06 -29.91
C GLU A 2 -2.48 26.58 -29.54
N GLN A 3 -1.52 26.12 -28.74
CA GLN A 3 -1.50 24.77 -28.22
C GLN A 3 -2.54 24.66 -27.12
N ASP A 4 -3.59 23.87 -27.35
CA ASP A 4 -4.53 23.45 -26.32
C ASP A 4 -3.78 22.64 -25.26
N VAL A 5 -3.36 23.32 -24.20
CA VAL A 5 -2.97 22.70 -22.94
C VAL A 5 -4.24 22.17 -22.31
N VAL A 6 -4.63 20.95 -22.68
CA VAL A 6 -5.66 20.18 -21.99
C VAL A 6 -5.16 19.99 -20.56
N LYS A 7 -5.64 20.84 -19.65
CA LYS A 7 -5.60 20.59 -18.20
C LYS A 7 -6.31 19.26 -17.99
N ARG A 8 -5.57 18.17 -17.87
CA ARG A 8 -6.10 16.93 -17.30
C ARG A 8 -6.38 17.25 -15.85
N GLU A 9 -7.65 17.51 -15.53
CA GLU A 9 -8.11 17.45 -14.15
C GLU A 9 -7.70 16.08 -13.62
N SER A 10 -6.79 16.06 -12.64
CA SER A 10 -6.30 14.83 -12.05
C SER A 10 -7.46 14.20 -11.27
N GLU A 11 -8.15 13.25 -11.88
CA GLU A 11 -9.15 12.45 -11.18
C GLU A 11 -8.48 11.80 -9.96
N ILE A 12 -9.06 12.03 -8.78
CA ILE A 12 -8.55 11.45 -7.54
C ILE A 12 -8.89 9.95 -7.56
N PRO A 13 -7.90 9.04 -7.53
CA PRO A 13 -8.17 7.62 -7.60
C PRO A 13 -8.98 7.15 -6.39
N ILE A 14 -9.87 6.19 -6.60
CA ILE A 14 -10.69 5.58 -5.55
C ILE A 14 -10.14 4.20 -5.22
N CYS A 15 -10.01 3.89 -3.93
CA CYS A 15 -9.60 2.58 -3.45
C CYS A 15 -10.66 1.52 -3.80
N GLY A 16 -10.28 0.48 -4.54
CA GLY A 16 -11.17 -0.62 -4.90
C GLY A 16 -11.58 -1.52 -3.72
N VAL A 17 -10.97 -1.35 -2.55
CA VAL A 17 -11.29 -2.14 -1.34
C VAL A 17 -12.29 -1.41 -0.44
N CYS A 18 -12.04 -0.14 -0.10
CA CYS A 18 -12.87 0.62 0.84
C CYS A 18 -13.71 1.73 0.19
N VAL A 19 -13.57 1.93 -1.13
CA VAL A 19 -14.31 2.94 -1.91
C VAL A 19 -14.06 4.38 -1.43
N GLN A 20 -12.94 4.61 -0.75
CA GLN A 20 -12.49 5.95 -0.32
C GLN A 20 -11.50 6.54 -1.32
N ALA A 21 -11.46 7.87 -1.39
CA ALA A 21 -10.50 8.60 -2.20
C ALA A 21 -9.06 8.39 -1.69
N ILE A 22 -8.13 8.12 -2.60
CA ILE A 22 -6.71 7.95 -2.32
C ILE A 22 -6.03 9.31 -2.44
N LYS A 23 -5.90 10.01 -1.31
CA LYS A 23 -5.26 11.35 -1.23
C LYS A 23 -3.77 11.33 -1.59
N HIS A 24 -3.08 10.25 -1.23
CA HIS A 24 -1.65 10.06 -1.47
C HIS A 24 -1.44 8.78 -2.28
N PRO A 25 -1.52 8.86 -3.61
CA PRO A 25 -1.50 7.66 -4.43
C PRO A 25 -0.09 7.06 -4.46
N ILE A 26 0.13 6.01 -3.68
CA ILE A 26 1.34 5.18 -3.70
C ILE A 26 0.93 3.78 -4.17
N CYS A 27 1.51 3.30 -5.27
CA CYS A 27 1.18 1.97 -5.79
C CYS A 27 1.64 0.85 -4.85
N GLU A 28 0.99 -0.30 -5.00
CA GLU A 28 1.19 -1.49 -4.20
C GLU A 28 2.64 -1.98 -4.30
N ARG A 29 3.27 -1.89 -5.49
CA ARG A 29 4.69 -2.23 -5.64
C ARG A 29 5.62 -1.32 -4.84
N CYS A 30 5.30 -0.05 -4.68
CA CYS A 30 6.07 0.84 -3.81
C CYS A 30 5.87 0.48 -2.35
N HIS A 31 4.64 0.19 -1.92
CA HIS A 31 4.40 -0.30 -0.56
C HIS A 31 5.06 -1.66 -0.27
N VAL A 32 5.15 -2.57 -1.25
CA VAL A 32 5.93 -3.81 -1.12
C VAL A 32 7.41 -3.51 -0.80
N LYS A 33 8.00 -2.46 -1.39
CA LYS A 33 9.37 -2.06 -1.08
C LYS A 33 9.50 -1.54 0.35
N GLU A 34 8.48 -0.84 0.86
CA GLU A 34 8.45 -0.36 2.24
C GLU A 34 8.36 -1.53 3.23
N VAL A 35 7.50 -2.53 2.96
CA VAL A 35 7.44 -3.78 3.74
C VAL A 35 8.79 -4.51 3.67
N ALA A 36 9.45 -4.53 2.52
CA ALA A 36 10.75 -5.15 2.38
C ALA A 36 11.88 -4.42 3.11
N ALA A 37 11.82 -3.10 3.20
CA ALA A 37 12.72 -2.33 4.04
C ALA A 37 12.49 -2.67 5.51
N TRP A 38 11.24 -2.68 5.96
CA TRP A 38 10.88 -3.03 7.34
C TRP A 38 11.32 -4.45 7.75
N LEU A 39 11.20 -5.44 6.86
CA LEU A 39 11.68 -6.81 7.13
C LEU A 39 13.20 -6.93 7.20
N ARG A 40 13.94 -6.06 6.50
CA ARG A 40 15.41 -6.14 6.42
C ARG A 40 16.06 -5.88 7.77
N ASP A 41 15.46 -5.01 8.56
CA ASP A 41 15.98 -4.59 9.85
C ASP A 41 15.56 -5.54 10.99
N ARG A 42 15.03 -6.73 10.64
CA ARG A 42 14.49 -7.71 11.60
C ARG A 42 15.10 -9.10 11.46
N GLU A 43 15.10 -9.82 12.58
CA GLU A 43 15.56 -11.21 12.67
C GLU A 43 14.50 -12.23 12.23
N ILE A 44 13.70 -11.90 11.20
CA ILE A 44 12.64 -12.79 10.69
C ILE A 44 13.26 -13.83 9.74
N PRO A 45 12.94 -15.14 9.88
CA PRO A 45 13.46 -16.18 9.01
C PRO A 45 13.18 -15.92 7.52
N LYS A 46 14.18 -16.12 6.67
CA LYS A 46 14.08 -15.87 5.21
C LYS A 46 12.93 -16.60 4.54
N GLU A 47 12.62 -17.82 4.98
CA GLU A 47 11.48 -18.60 4.48
C GLU A 47 10.14 -17.91 4.77
N GLN A 48 9.99 -17.38 5.99
CA GLN A 48 8.79 -16.66 6.41
C GLN A 48 8.65 -15.32 5.66
N GLN A 49 9.76 -14.61 5.44
CA GLN A 49 9.78 -13.41 4.59
C GLN A 49 9.36 -13.73 3.15
N ALA A 50 9.92 -14.79 2.55
CA ALA A 50 9.59 -15.22 1.20
C ALA A 50 8.10 -15.59 1.06
N MET A 51 7.55 -16.29 2.07
CA MET A 51 6.13 -16.63 2.10
C MET A 51 5.24 -15.38 2.22
N LEU A 52 5.64 -14.40 3.04
CA LEU A 52 4.94 -13.12 3.14
C LEU A 52 4.89 -12.42 1.78
N PHE A 53 6.04 -12.26 1.11
CA PHE A 53 6.09 -11.61 -0.20
C PHE A 53 5.28 -12.34 -1.26
N TYR A 54 5.34 -13.68 -1.30
CA TYR A 54 4.52 -14.47 -2.21
C TYR A 54 3.03 -14.19 -2.01
N LEU A 55 2.58 -14.14 -0.75
CA LEU A 55 1.17 -13.90 -0.44
C LEU A 55 0.74 -12.45 -0.66
N VAL A 56 1.63 -11.47 -0.41
CA VAL A 56 1.37 -10.05 -0.68
C VAL A 56 1.25 -9.81 -2.18
N ASP A 57 2.22 -10.27 -2.97
CA ASP A 57 2.20 -10.14 -4.44
C ASP A 57 0.94 -10.78 -5.04
N LYS A 58 0.62 -12.02 -4.61
CA LYS A 58 -0.53 -12.76 -5.13
C LYS A 58 -1.90 -12.15 -4.75
N LYS A 59 -2.01 -11.48 -3.59
CA LYS A 59 -3.31 -11.08 -3.03
C LYS A 59 -3.58 -9.59 -3.03
N LEU A 60 -2.54 -8.77 -3.03
CA LEU A 60 -2.65 -7.34 -2.84
C LEU A 60 -2.16 -6.54 -4.04
N VAL A 61 -1.36 -7.11 -4.93
CA VAL A 61 -0.84 -6.42 -6.12
C VAL A 61 -1.70 -6.78 -7.33
N GLU A 62 -2.46 -5.80 -7.84
CA GLU A 62 -3.15 -5.93 -9.12
C GLU A 62 -2.27 -5.43 -10.28
N ASN A 63 -2.46 -5.99 -11.47
CA ASN A 63 -1.68 -5.65 -12.66
C ASN A 63 -2.47 -4.79 -13.67
N ASP A 64 -3.54 -4.12 -13.24
CA ASP A 64 -4.45 -3.45 -14.16
C ASP A 64 -4.03 -2.01 -14.49
N VAL A 65 -4.35 -1.59 -15.73
CA VAL A 65 -3.88 -0.32 -16.32
C VAL A 65 -4.95 0.74 -16.15
N SER A 66 -4.98 1.38 -14.98
CA SER A 66 -5.92 2.47 -14.67
C SER A 66 -5.26 3.85 -14.81
N VAL A 67 -6.08 4.89 -14.95
CA VAL A 67 -5.65 6.25 -15.30
C VAL A 67 -5.21 7.05 -14.06
N GLY A 68 -3.92 7.41 -13.99
CA GLY A 68 -3.29 8.30 -13.00
C GLY A 68 -1.92 7.77 -12.55
N TYR A 69 -1.29 8.37 -11.52
CA TYR A 69 0.12 8.11 -11.21
C TYR A 69 0.43 7.96 -9.72
N CYS A 70 1.25 6.97 -9.39
CA CYS A 70 1.92 6.84 -8.11
C CYS A 70 2.90 8.01 -7.91
N ILE A 71 2.79 8.75 -6.81
CA ILE A 71 3.66 9.90 -6.50
C ILE A 71 5.13 9.49 -6.27
N SER A 72 5.37 8.22 -5.96
CA SER A 72 6.71 7.70 -5.66
C SER A 72 7.45 7.26 -6.94
N CYS A 73 6.83 6.43 -7.78
CA CYS A 73 7.50 5.85 -8.95
C CYS A 73 7.02 6.39 -10.29
N TRP A 74 5.92 7.14 -10.33
CA TRP A 74 5.31 7.70 -11.54
C TRP A 74 4.90 6.67 -12.61
N ASN A 75 4.86 5.38 -12.28
CA ASN A 75 4.69 4.30 -13.26
C ASN A 75 3.32 3.59 -13.21
N GLU A 76 2.66 3.58 -12.05
CA GLU A 76 1.46 2.76 -11.82
C GLU A 76 0.43 3.58 -11.04
N LEU A 77 -0.86 3.36 -11.31
CA LEU A 77 -1.93 3.89 -10.47
C LEU A 77 -2.20 2.92 -9.32
N PRO A 78 -2.31 3.39 -8.06
CA PRO A 78 -2.76 2.53 -6.97
C PRO A 78 -4.23 2.14 -7.14
N HIS A 79 -4.50 0.84 -7.01
CA HIS A 79 -5.84 0.30 -6.87
C HIS A 79 -6.32 0.37 -5.41
N MET A 80 -5.39 0.35 -4.47
CA MET A 80 -5.65 0.25 -3.04
C MET A 80 -5.02 1.43 -2.28
N CYS A 81 -5.74 1.98 -1.31
CA CYS A 81 -5.15 2.97 -0.41
C CYS A 81 -4.14 2.32 0.55
N SER A 82 -3.19 3.10 1.06
CA SER A 82 -2.14 2.63 1.97
C SER A 82 -2.72 1.91 3.20
N TYR A 83 -3.83 2.42 3.76
CA TYR A 83 -4.53 1.75 4.87
C TYR A 83 -4.90 0.30 4.51
N CYS A 84 -5.62 0.12 3.39
CA CYS A 84 -6.11 -1.19 2.99
C CYS A 84 -4.93 -2.13 2.66
N PHE A 85 -3.87 -1.60 2.07
CA PHE A 85 -2.67 -2.36 1.77
C PHE A 85 -2.01 -2.89 3.04
N PHE A 86 -1.65 -2.01 3.99
CA PHE A 86 -0.96 -2.42 5.22
C PHE A 86 -1.85 -3.27 6.13
N TYR A 87 -3.16 -3.00 6.18
CA TYR A 87 -4.11 -3.87 6.85
C TYR A 87 -4.13 -5.28 6.22
N GLY A 88 -4.09 -5.36 4.89
CA GLY A 88 -3.95 -6.61 4.15
C GLY A 88 -2.67 -7.38 4.51
N VAL A 89 -1.53 -6.69 4.56
CA VAL A 89 -0.23 -7.26 4.96
C VAL A 89 -0.30 -7.78 6.39
N ALA A 90 -0.81 -7.00 7.35
CA ALA A 90 -0.96 -7.41 8.74
C ALA A 90 -1.83 -8.67 8.88
N ARG A 91 -2.91 -8.79 8.10
CA ARG A 91 -3.74 -10.02 8.08
C ARG A 91 -2.98 -11.23 7.53
N ILE A 92 -2.08 -11.04 6.57
CA ILE A 92 -1.22 -12.10 6.04
C ILE A 92 -0.18 -12.50 7.10
N MET A 93 0.50 -11.54 7.73
CA MET A 93 1.47 -11.80 8.80
C MET A 93 0.85 -12.61 9.95
N LYS A 94 -0.33 -12.21 10.42
CA LYS A 94 -1.06 -12.96 11.45
C LYS A 94 -1.36 -14.41 11.04
N LYS A 95 -1.68 -14.66 9.77
CA LYS A 95 -1.92 -16.02 9.24
C LYS A 95 -0.63 -16.84 9.12
N LEU A 96 0.50 -16.18 8.93
CA LEU A 96 1.83 -16.79 8.88
C LEU A 96 2.46 -16.99 10.27
N GLY A 97 1.73 -16.66 11.34
CA GLY A 97 2.21 -16.86 12.72
C GLY A 97 3.37 -15.95 13.09
N PHE A 98 3.39 -14.71 12.59
CA PHE A 98 4.30 -13.69 13.10
C PHE A 98 4.03 -13.45 14.59
N SER A 99 5.08 -13.14 15.35
CA SER A 99 4.96 -12.89 16.79
C SER A 99 4.11 -11.65 17.07
N ASP A 100 3.53 -11.57 18.27
CA ASP A 100 2.78 -10.36 18.67
C ASP A 100 3.68 -9.11 18.67
N GLU A 101 4.97 -9.26 19.01
CA GLU A 101 5.98 -8.19 18.94
C GLU A 101 6.22 -7.70 17.50
N ASP A 102 6.37 -8.62 16.54
CA ASP A 102 6.51 -8.26 15.13
C ASP A 102 5.24 -7.57 14.61
N MET A 103 4.08 -8.04 15.05
CA MET A 103 2.79 -7.46 14.69
C MET A 103 2.67 -6.04 15.25
N GLU A 104 2.88 -5.83 16.55
CA GLU A 104 2.82 -4.51 17.19
C GLU A 104 3.77 -3.53 16.49
N SER A 105 5.00 -3.94 16.26
CA SER A 105 5.99 -3.07 15.64
C SER A 105 5.72 -2.78 14.16
N PHE A 106 5.09 -3.71 13.42
CA PHE A 106 4.56 -3.44 12.08
C PHE A 106 3.46 -2.37 12.11
N LEU A 107 2.52 -2.51 13.04
CA LEU A 107 1.40 -1.59 13.21
C LEU A 107 1.85 -0.19 13.62
N GLU A 108 2.86 -0.08 14.48
CA GLU A 108 3.48 1.18 14.86
C GLU A 108 4.22 1.84 13.69
N THR A 109 4.94 1.05 12.88
CA THR A 109 5.71 1.59 11.75
C THR A 109 4.81 2.15 10.67
N PHE A 110 3.80 1.39 10.26
CA PHE A 110 2.94 1.74 9.13
C PHE A 110 1.66 2.46 9.56
N ASN A 111 1.52 2.72 10.86
CA ASN A 111 0.45 3.41 11.59
C ASN A 111 -0.73 3.88 10.72
N TYR A 112 -1.48 2.91 10.22
CA TYR A 112 -2.63 3.17 9.37
C TYR A 112 -3.81 3.76 10.17
N ARG A 113 -3.71 3.84 11.51
CA ARG A 113 -4.74 4.39 12.38
C ARG A 113 -4.76 5.92 12.45
N HIS A 114 -3.65 6.61 12.15
CA HIS A 114 -3.66 8.09 12.11
C HIS A 114 -4.29 8.71 10.87
N TYR A 115 -4.75 7.91 9.90
CA TYR A 115 -5.58 8.43 8.81
C TYR A 115 -7.05 8.70 9.24
N GLU A 116 -7.43 8.40 10.49
CA GLU A 116 -8.74 8.75 11.05
C GLU A 116 -8.82 10.22 11.52
N ASP A 117 -7.68 10.89 11.78
CA ASP A 117 -7.66 12.26 12.33
C ASP A 117 -8.00 13.38 11.31
N ASP A 118 -8.24 13.01 10.05
CA ASP A 118 -8.76 13.92 9.00
C ASP A 118 -10.30 13.92 8.91
N TYR A 119 -11.01 13.14 9.73
CA TYR A 119 -12.46 13.14 9.82
C TYR A 119 -12.93 14.01 11.01
N VAL A 120 -12.86 15.34 10.81
CA VAL A 120 -13.85 16.22 11.45
C VAL A 120 -15.02 16.33 10.49
N LEU A 121 -16.20 15.94 10.97
CA LEU A 121 -17.51 16.07 10.34
C LEU A 121 -17.73 17.42 9.65
#